data_AF-A0A353MB96-F1
#
_entry.id   AF-A0A353MB96-F1
#
_cell.length_a   1.000
_cell.length_b   1.000
_cell.length_c   1.000
_cell.angle_alpha   90.00
_cell.angle_beta   90.00
_cell.angle_gamma   90.00
#
_symmetry.space_group_name_H-M   'P 1'
#
loop_
_entity.id
_entity.type
_entity.pdbx_description
1 polymer ?
#
loop_
_entity_poly.entity_id
_entity_poly.type
_entity_poly.pdbx_seq_one_letter_code
_entity_poly.pdbx_strand_id
1 'polypeptide(L)'
;SRNLQIATAAVDSTGMCIFVAFPALDIPECLPALIDMINARFGIALTGDDVTNLGKHILKLERQFNIEAGFSNVHDRLPDFFKTEPVAPHNAVWDFTDAEIDEFWNF
;
A
#
# COMPACT_ATOMS: atom_id res chain seq x y z
N SER A 1 4.21 4.72 4.30
CA SER A 1 2.88 4.61 3.65
C SER A 1 2.96 3.89 2.30
N ARG A 2 3.57 4.48 1.25
CA ARG A 2 3.63 3.92 -0.12
C ARG A 2 3.98 2.44 -0.23
N ASN A 3 5.17 2.04 0.24
CA ASN A 3 5.64 0.65 0.08
C ASN A 3 4.76 -0.36 0.81
N LEU A 4 4.15 0.03 1.94
CA LEU A 4 3.22 -0.83 2.66
C LEU A 4 1.94 -1.06 1.84
N GLN A 5 1.37 -0.02 1.22
CA GLN A 5 0.20 -0.18 0.35
C GLN A 5 0.51 -1.07 -0.87
N ILE A 6 1.69 -0.91 -1.48
CA ILE A 6 2.15 -1.79 -2.58
C ILE A 6 2.20 -3.25 -2.13
N ALA A 7 2.83 -3.52 -0.98
CA ALA A 7 2.92 -4.89 -0.45
C ALA A 7 1.53 -5.45 -0.08
N THR A 8 0.68 -4.65 0.55
CA THR A 8 -0.69 -5.06 0.94
C THR A 8 -1.53 -5.40 -0.28
N ALA A 9 -1.53 -4.59 -1.34
CA ALA A 9 -2.29 -4.88 -2.56
C ALA A 9 -1.88 -6.23 -3.20
N ALA A 10 -0.58 -6.54 -3.19
CA ALA A 10 -0.09 -7.82 -3.65
C ALA A 10 -0.54 -8.98 -2.73
N VAL A 11 -0.45 -8.83 -1.40
CA VAL A 11 -0.89 -9.85 -0.43
C VAL A 11 -2.39 -10.12 -0.52
N ASP A 12 -3.23 -9.08 -0.58
CA ASP A 12 -4.68 -9.22 -0.68
C ASP A 12 -5.10 -10.03 -1.92
N SER A 13 -4.38 -9.85 -3.04
CA SER A 13 -4.62 -10.58 -4.28
C SER A 13 -4.31 -12.09 -4.19
N THR A 14 -3.59 -12.52 -3.15
CA THR A 14 -3.32 -13.95 -2.89
C THR A 14 -4.39 -14.60 -2.01
N GLY A 15 -5.29 -13.82 -1.42
CA GLY A 15 -6.28 -14.28 -0.43
C GLY A 15 -5.68 -14.58 0.96
N MET A 16 -4.42 -14.20 1.20
CA MET A 16 -3.75 -14.39 2.49
C MET A 16 -4.18 -13.31 3.48
N CYS A 17 -4.26 -13.68 4.76
CA CYS A 17 -4.53 -12.72 5.83
C CYS A 17 -3.39 -11.69 5.92
N ILE A 18 -3.72 -10.40 6.07
CA ILE A 18 -2.73 -9.31 6.24
C ILE A 18 -1.76 -9.56 7.41
N PHE A 19 -2.12 -10.40 8.39
CA PHE A 19 -1.22 -10.74 9.50
C PHE A 19 0.03 -11.52 9.08
N VAL A 20 0.10 -12.03 7.84
CA VAL A 20 1.35 -12.57 7.29
C VAL A 20 2.39 -11.48 6.98
N ALA A 21 1.98 -10.21 6.86
CA ALA A 21 2.90 -9.12 6.54
C ALA A 21 3.85 -8.80 7.70
N PHE A 22 3.42 -8.89 8.96
CA PHE A 22 4.29 -8.64 10.12
C PHE A 22 5.50 -9.59 10.18
N PRO A 23 5.33 -10.93 10.19
CA PRO A 23 6.48 -11.83 10.16
C PRO A 23 7.27 -11.74 8.85
N ALA A 24 6.64 -11.42 7.72
CA ALA A 24 7.36 -11.19 6.47
C ALA A 24 8.29 -9.97 6.49
N LEU A 25 8.03 -8.98 7.35
CA LEU A 25 8.88 -7.81 7.56
C LEU A 25 9.97 -8.05 8.61
N ASP A 26 9.71 -8.91 9.60
CA ASP A 26 10.62 -9.16 10.72
C ASP A 26 11.53 -10.39 10.54
N ILE A 27 11.10 -11.37 9.74
CA ILE A 27 11.76 -12.66 9.56
C ILE A 27 12.14 -12.82 8.07
N PRO A 28 13.46 -12.78 7.72
CA PRO A 28 13.93 -12.80 6.34
C PRO A 28 13.42 -13.98 5.50
N GLU A 29 13.15 -15.11 6.12
CA GLU A 29 12.70 -16.35 5.48
C GLU A 29 11.20 -16.36 5.17
N CYS A 30 10.40 -15.51 5.83
CA CYS A 30 8.94 -15.57 5.72
C CYS A 30 8.41 -15.12 4.35
N LEU A 31 8.92 -14.01 3.78
CA LEU A 31 8.48 -13.56 2.46
C LEU A 31 8.87 -14.56 1.35
N PRO A 32 10.11 -15.09 1.28
CA PRO A 32 10.45 -16.16 0.35
C PRO A 32 9.56 -17.40 0.51
N ALA A 33 9.29 -17.84 1.74
CA ALA A 33 8.43 -19.00 1.99
C ALA A 33 6.99 -18.79 1.48
N LEU A 34 6.45 -17.57 1.61
CA LEU A 34 5.13 -17.22 1.07
C LEU A 34 5.12 -17.32 -0.47
N ILE A 35 6.15 -16.79 -1.12
CA ILE A 35 6.32 -16.85 -2.58
C ILE A 35 6.47 -18.30 -3.04
N ASP A 36 7.30 -19.09 -2.36
CA ASP A 36 7.50 -20.51 -2.67
C ASP A 36 6.20 -21.31 -2.55
N MET A 37 5.39 -21.03 -1.54
CA MET A 37 4.07 -21.66 -1.38
C MET A 37 3.14 -21.33 -2.56
N ILE A 38 3.09 -20.07 -3.01
CA ILE A 38 2.27 -19.65 -4.16
C ILE A 38 2.79 -20.32 -5.45
N ASN A 39 4.10 -20.30 -5.66
CA ASN A 39 4.77 -20.95 -6.79
C ASN A 39 4.46 -22.44 -6.85
N ALA A 40 4.58 -23.15 -5.72
CA ALA A 40 4.26 -24.56 -5.61
C ALA A 40 2.78 -24.86 -5.88
N ARG A 41 1.86 -23.98 -5.47
CA ARG A 41 0.42 -24.15 -5.67
C ARG A 41 0.01 -24.03 -7.13
N PHE A 42 0.55 -23.04 -7.84
CA PHE A 42 0.11 -22.70 -9.20
C PHE A 42 1.07 -23.16 -10.29
N GLY A 43 2.24 -23.73 -9.96
CA GLY A 43 3.24 -24.13 -10.92
C GLY A 43 3.88 -22.94 -11.65
N ILE A 44 4.01 -21.81 -10.95
CA ILE A 44 4.59 -20.55 -11.45
C ILE A 44 5.93 -20.26 -10.77
N ALA A 45 6.63 -19.20 -11.20
CA ALA A 45 7.97 -18.84 -10.73
C ALA A 45 8.07 -17.34 -10.40
N LEU A 46 7.23 -16.87 -9.48
CA LEU A 46 7.27 -15.52 -8.94
C LEU A 46 8.57 -15.28 -8.15
N THR A 47 9.07 -14.05 -8.26
CA THR A 47 10.15 -13.48 -7.45
C THR A 47 9.61 -12.36 -6.53
N GLY A 48 10.43 -11.87 -5.60
CA GLY A 48 10.04 -10.73 -4.76
C GLY A 48 9.77 -9.44 -5.55
N ASP A 49 10.48 -9.24 -6.66
CA ASP A 49 10.24 -8.11 -7.56
C ASP A 49 8.89 -8.24 -8.27
N ASP A 50 8.48 -9.46 -8.65
CA ASP A 50 7.17 -9.70 -9.25
C ASP A 50 6.04 -9.36 -8.27
N VAL A 51 6.19 -9.70 -6.98
CA VAL A 51 5.23 -9.32 -5.93
C VAL A 51 5.12 -7.80 -5.81
N THR A 52 6.26 -7.10 -5.78
CA THR A 52 6.28 -5.63 -5.70
C THR A 52 5.65 -5.00 -6.95
N ASN A 53 5.97 -5.50 -8.14
CA ASN A 53 5.43 -4.99 -9.40
C ASN A 53 3.93 -5.27 -9.54
N LEU A 54 3.45 -6.42 -9.05
CA LEU A 54 2.03 -6.73 -8.97
C LEU A 54 1.29 -5.70 -8.13
N GLY A 55 1.78 -5.41 -6.92
CA GLY A 55 1.20 -4.38 -6.04
C GLY A 55 1.14 -3.00 -6.70
N LYS A 56 2.21 -2.57 -7.37
CA LYS A 56 2.23 -1.29 -8.10
C LYS A 56 1.22 -1.27 -9.24
N HIS A 57 1.12 -2.37 -9.99
CA HIS A 57 0.18 -2.51 -11.09
C HIS A 57 -1.27 -2.40 -10.60
N ILE A 58 -1.62 -3.12 -9.53
CA ILE A 58 -2.95 -3.11 -8.92
C ILE A 58 -3.31 -1.69 -8.48
N LEU A 59 -2.47 -1.02 -7.69
CA LEU A 59 -2.76 0.34 -7.21
C LEU A 59 -2.96 1.34 -8.34
N LYS A 60 -2.19 1.24 -9.43
CA LYS A 60 -2.37 2.09 -10.61
C LYS A 60 -3.68 1.80 -11.33
N LEU A 61 -4.05 0.53 -11.43
CA LEU A 61 -5.31 0.11 -12.05
C LEU A 61 -6.51 0.60 -11.23
N GLU A 62 -6.50 0.41 -9.92
CA GLU A 62 -7.53 0.89 -8.99
C GLU A 62 -7.64 2.42 -9.03
N ARG A 63 -6.50 3.13 -9.07
CA ARG A 63 -6.49 4.59 -9.22
C ARG A 63 -7.14 5.02 -10.53
N GLN A 64 -6.79 4.36 -11.64
CA GLN A 64 -7.35 4.68 -12.96
C GLN A 64 -8.87 4.50 -12.96
N PHE A 65 -9.36 3.41 -12.37
CA PHE A 65 -10.79 3.20 -12.17
C PHE A 65 -11.44 4.35 -11.38
N ASN A 66 -10.82 4.78 -10.28
CA ASN A 66 -11.34 5.89 -9.48
C ASN A 66 -11.33 7.22 -10.24
N ILE A 67 -10.28 7.49 -11.03
CA ILE A 67 -10.21 8.69 -11.89
C ILE A 67 -11.35 8.69 -12.91
N GLU A 68 -11.63 7.54 -13.53
CA GLU A 68 -12.75 7.38 -14.45
C GLU A 68 -14.12 7.54 -13.76
N ALA A 69 -14.21 7.21 -12.47
CA ALA A 69 -15.37 7.48 -11.64
C ALA A 69 -15.48 8.94 -11.15
N GLY A 70 -14.52 9.81 -11.50
CA GLY A 70 -14.53 11.24 -11.16
C GLY A 70 -13.69 11.62 -9.93
N PHE A 71 -12.96 10.69 -9.33
CA PHE A 71 -11.98 11.02 -8.29
C PHE A 71 -10.76 11.71 -8.88
N SER A 72 -10.09 12.48 -8.04
CA SER A 72 -8.88 13.23 -8.38
C SER A 72 -8.12 13.52 -7.10
N ASN A 73 -6.92 14.10 -7.20
CA ASN A 73 -6.08 14.40 -6.05
C ASN A 73 -6.77 15.28 -4.99
N VAL A 74 -7.76 16.09 -5.35
CA VAL A 74 -8.52 16.90 -4.37
C VAL A 74 -9.32 16.06 -3.38
N HIS A 75 -9.59 14.79 -3.71
CA HIS A 75 -10.29 13.84 -2.84
C HIS A 75 -9.33 13.10 -1.89
N ASP A 76 -8.02 13.14 -2.15
CA ASP A 76 -6.99 12.51 -1.34
C ASP A 76 -6.57 13.46 -0.19
N ARG A 77 -7.56 14.00 0.55
CA ARG A 77 -7.36 15.00 1.62
C ARG A 77 -7.94 14.51 2.93
N LEU A 78 -7.23 14.76 4.04
CA LEU A 78 -7.77 14.51 5.37
C LEU A 78 -8.86 15.53 5.71
N PRO A 79 -9.83 15.16 6.59
CA PRO A 79 -10.79 16.10 7.14
C PRO A 79 -10.12 17.35 7.75
N ASP A 80 -10.74 18.52 7.60
CA ASP A 80 -10.14 19.81 7.97
C ASP A 80 -9.71 19.91 9.44
N PHE A 81 -10.41 19.22 10.35
CA PHE A 81 -10.07 19.25 11.77
C PHE A 81 -8.65 18.72 12.04
N PHE A 82 -8.10 17.82 11.21
CA PHE A 82 -6.72 17.37 11.36
C PHE A 82 -5.71 18.52 11.21
N LYS A 83 -6.04 19.57 10.43
CA LYS A 83 -5.18 20.73 10.17
C LYS A 83 -5.30 21.81 11.25
N THR A 84 -6.40 21.84 12.00
CA THR A 84 -6.72 22.95 12.93
C THR A 84 -6.83 22.52 14.39
N GLU A 85 -7.21 21.28 14.67
CA GLU A 85 -7.44 20.78 16.03
C GLU A 85 -6.23 19.99 16.53
N PRO A 86 -5.47 20.50 17.51
CA PRO A 86 -4.29 19.81 18.00
C PRO A 86 -4.66 18.58 18.83
N VAL A 87 -3.98 17.45 18.58
CA VAL A 87 -4.18 16.21 19.34
C VAL A 87 -3.31 16.19 20.60
N ALA A 88 -3.96 16.19 21.76
CA ALA A 88 -3.26 16.08 23.05
C ALA A 88 -2.61 14.68 23.21
N PRO A 89 -1.52 14.55 23.99
CA PRO A 89 -0.79 15.60 24.71
C PRO A 89 0.25 16.34 23.84
N HIS A 90 0.53 15.83 22.63
CA HIS A 90 1.60 16.34 21.78
C HIS A 90 1.23 17.66 21.10
N ASN A 91 -0.06 18.01 21.09
CA ASN A 91 -0.64 19.18 20.43
C ASN A 91 -0.22 19.30 18.95
N ALA A 92 -0.02 18.16 18.29
CA ALA A 92 0.32 18.11 16.88
C ALA A 92 -0.93 18.32 16.04
N VAL A 93 -0.76 19.01 14.92
CA VAL A 93 -1.73 19.08 13.81
C VAL A 93 -1.07 18.48 12.58
N TRP A 94 -1.88 18.07 11.61
CA TRP A 94 -1.40 17.64 10.31
C TRP A 94 -0.69 18.77 9.59
N ASP A 95 0.58 18.57 9.29
CA ASP A 95 1.50 19.57 8.76
C ASP A 95 1.99 19.27 7.33
N PHE A 96 1.56 18.16 6.72
CA PHE A 96 1.88 17.86 5.33
C PHE A 96 1.04 18.70 4.38
N THR A 97 1.70 19.23 3.35
CA THR A 97 1.07 19.92 2.24
C THR A 97 0.37 18.95 1.29
N ASP A 98 -0.62 19.46 0.58
CA ASP A 98 -1.30 18.73 -0.49
C ASP A 98 -0.33 18.17 -1.54
N ALA A 99 0.75 18.90 -1.85
CA ALA A 99 1.78 18.45 -2.79
C ALA A 99 2.56 17.24 -2.27
N GLU A 100 2.94 17.24 -0.99
CA GLU A 100 3.62 16.09 -0.37
C GLU A 100 2.73 14.85 -0.33
N ILE A 101 1.42 15.02 -0.17
CA ILE A 101 0.46 13.91 -0.26
C ILE A 101 0.40 13.38 -1.70
N ASP A 102 0.33 14.28 -2.69
CA ASP A 102 0.21 13.91 -4.10
C ASP A 102 1.44 13.15 -4.61
N GLU A 103 2.61 13.34 -3.99
CA GLU A 103 3.81 12.54 -4.27
C GLU A 103 3.64 11.04 -3.97
N PHE A 104 2.59 10.63 -3.24
CA PHE A 104 2.29 9.21 -2.98
C PHE A 104 2.39 8.37 -4.26
N TRP A 105 1.93 8.90 -5.39
CA TRP A 105 1.84 8.19 -6.67
C TRP A 105 3.12 8.17 -7.50
N ASN A 106 4.24 8.68 -6.99
CA ASN A 106 5.54 8.66 -7.67
C ASN A 106 6.20 7.28 -7.61
N PHE A 107 5.62 6.29 -8.30
CA PHE A 107 6.12 4.91 -8.49
C PHE A 107 5.52 4.24 -9.72
#